data_AF-A0A935NFM7-F1
#
_entry.id   AF-A0A935NFM7-F1
#
_cell.length_a   1.000
_cell.length_b   1.000
_cell.length_c   1.000
_cell.angle_alpha   90.00
_cell.angle_beta   90.00
_cell.angle_gamma   90.00
#
_symmetry.space_group_name_H-M   'P 1'
#
loop_
_entity.id
_entity.type
_entity.pdbx_description
1 polymer ?
#
loop_
_entity_poly.entity_id
_entity_poly.type
_entity_poly.pdbx_seq_one_letter_code
_entity_poly.pdbx_strand_id
1 'polypeptide(L)'
;MVATQNNKIVGHILLTKILIKDSNGNLFESLGLAPMAVSPECQKSGIGGQLVKKGLELAKRLKFKSVVVLGHEHYYPKFGFEPANKWNIKAPFDVPSNFFMAIELEKDGLKNVAGTVIYPKEFEMV
;
A
#
# COMPACT_ATOMS: atom_id res chain seq x y z
N MET A 1 -9.36 8.63 1.24
CA MET A 1 -10.69 8.47 1.89
C MET A 1 -10.58 8.81 3.37
N VAL A 2 -11.69 9.15 4.02
CA VAL A 2 -11.73 9.45 5.46
C VAL A 2 -12.79 8.58 6.17
N ALA A 3 -12.55 8.27 7.43
CA ALA A 3 -13.55 7.73 8.34
C ALA A 3 -14.11 8.85 9.21
N THR A 4 -15.44 8.88 9.37
CA THR A 4 -16.12 9.89 10.18
C THR A 4 -16.96 9.24 11.28
N GLN A 5 -16.91 9.80 12.49
CA GLN A 5 -17.78 9.42 13.60
C GLN A 5 -18.31 10.70 14.26
N ASN A 6 -19.62 10.79 14.50
CA ASN A 6 -20.28 11.99 15.05
C ASN A 6 -19.86 13.29 14.32
N ASN A 7 -19.87 13.25 12.99
CA ASN A 7 -19.43 14.34 12.10
C ASN A 7 -17.98 14.83 12.27
N LYS A 8 -17.11 14.04 12.93
CA LYS A 8 -15.68 14.32 13.04
C LYS A 8 -14.86 13.33 12.21
N ILE A 9 -13.80 13.79 11.56
CA ILE A 9 -12.82 12.91 10.92
C ILE A 9 -12.00 12.23 12.02
N VAL A 10 -12.02 10.89 12.02
CA VAL A 10 -11.32 10.06 13.02
C VAL A 10 -10.24 9.18 12.41
N GLY A 11 -10.07 9.24 11.09
CA GLY A 11 -9.02 8.52 10.40
C GLY A 11 -9.04 8.77 8.90
N HIS A 12 -7.96 8.40 8.23
CA HIS A 12 -7.82 8.52 6.80
C HIS A 12 -6.94 7.40 6.22
N ILE A 13 -7.08 7.20 4.92
CA ILE A 13 -6.19 6.38 4.11
C ILE A 13 -5.98 7.05 2.76
N LEU A 14 -4.71 7.11 2.34
CA LEU A 14 -4.31 7.55 1.02
C LEU A 14 -3.73 6.37 0.23
N LEU A 15 -4.04 6.37 -1.07
CA LEU A 15 -3.46 5.48 -2.07
C LEU A 15 -2.95 6.38 -3.19
N THR A 16 -1.66 6.35 -3.43
CA THR A 16 -0.98 7.23 -4.38
C THR A 16 -0.39 6.38 -5.50
N LYS A 17 -0.50 6.83 -6.75
CA LYS A 17 0.17 6.14 -7.86
C LYS A 17 1.68 6.10 -7.64
N ILE A 18 2.26 4.92 -7.84
CA ILE A 18 3.70 4.67 -7.84
C ILE A 18 4.06 3.90 -9.12
N LEU A 19 5.35 3.84 -9.42
CA LEU A 19 5.88 2.97 -10.48
C LEU A 19 6.76 1.88 -9.88
N ILE A 20 6.81 0.73 -10.53
CA ILE A 20 7.83 -0.30 -10.30
C ILE A 20 8.69 -0.33 -11.56
N LYS A 21 10.00 -0.14 -11.42
CA LYS A 21 10.95 -0.12 -12.53
C LYS A 21 11.84 -1.34 -12.51
N ASP A 22 11.81 -2.14 -13.57
CA ASP A 22 12.70 -3.31 -13.72
C ASP A 22 14.10 -2.92 -14.24
N SER A 23 14.99 -3.90 -14.34
CA SER A 23 16.36 -3.71 -14.84
C SER A 23 16.45 -3.34 -16.31
N ASN A 24 15.41 -3.61 -17.09
CA ASN A 24 15.33 -3.29 -18.52
C ASN A 24 14.72 -1.90 -18.77
N GLY A 25 14.30 -1.21 -17.71
CA GLY A 25 13.68 0.11 -17.78
C GLY A 25 12.17 0.09 -18.01
N ASN A 26 11.52 -1.08 -17.97
CA ASN A 26 10.06 -1.15 -18.03
C ASN A 26 9.44 -0.57 -16.77
N LEU A 27 8.30 0.09 -16.92
CA LEU A 27 7.55 0.74 -15.85
C LEU A 27 6.19 0.08 -15.69
N PHE A 28 5.87 -0.33 -14.46
CA PHE A 28 4.59 -0.92 -14.10
C PHE A 28 3.87 -0.02 -13.09
N GLU A 29 2.61 0.35 -13.35
CA GLU A 29 1.81 1.12 -12.40
C GLU A 29 1.40 0.26 -11.19
N SER A 30 1.48 0.85 -10.00
CA SER A 30 0.93 0.31 -8.75
C SER A 30 0.46 1.46 -7.85
N LEU A 31 0.00 1.15 -6.64
CA LEU A 31 -0.37 2.14 -5.63
C LEU A 31 0.49 1.99 -4.38
N GLY A 32 0.99 3.09 -3.84
CA GLY A 32 1.54 3.17 -2.49
C GLY A 32 0.44 3.48 -1.48
N LEU A 33 0.32 2.66 -0.43
CA LEU A 33 -0.54 2.94 0.73
C LEU A 33 0.24 3.72 1.77
N ALA A 34 0.10 5.05 1.76
CA ALA A 34 0.60 5.94 2.80
C ALA A 34 0.09 7.38 2.60
N PRO A 35 -0.15 8.14 3.69
CA PRO A 35 -0.30 7.65 5.06
C PRO A 35 -1.64 6.93 5.31
N MET A 36 -1.68 6.14 6.38
CA MET A 36 -2.91 5.62 7.00
C MET A 36 -2.85 5.91 8.49
N ALA A 37 -3.88 6.59 9.00
CA ALA A 37 -3.93 6.99 10.39
C ALA A 37 -5.34 6.92 10.95
N VAL A 38 -5.43 6.64 12.26
CA VAL A 38 -6.65 6.69 13.06
C VAL A 38 -6.33 7.48 14.32
N SER A 39 -7.21 8.41 14.69
CA SER A 39 -7.09 9.21 15.90
C SER A 39 -6.86 8.30 17.12
N PRO A 40 -5.95 8.63 18.04
CA PRO A 40 -5.58 7.75 19.16
C PRO A 40 -6.77 7.22 19.96
N GLU A 41 -7.77 8.06 20.21
CA GLU A 41 -8.98 7.73 20.98
C GLU A 41 -9.88 6.71 20.25
N CYS A 42 -9.71 6.58 18.94
CA CYS A 42 -10.47 5.71 18.07
C CYS A 42 -9.66 4.49 17.58
N GLN A 43 -8.41 4.31 18.03
CA GLN A 43 -7.60 3.14 17.66
C GLN A 43 -8.15 1.84 18.27
N LYS A 44 -7.71 0.70 17.74
CA LYS A 44 -8.13 -0.66 18.17
C LYS A 44 -9.65 -0.93 18.09
N SER A 45 -10.42 -0.04 17.51
CA SER A 45 -11.87 -0.17 17.25
C SER A 45 -12.23 -0.80 15.89
N GLY A 46 -11.22 -1.18 15.10
CA GLY A 46 -11.40 -1.74 13.76
C GLY A 46 -11.46 -0.73 12.61
N ILE A 47 -11.47 0.59 12.89
CA ILE A 47 -11.54 1.65 11.85
C ILE A 47 -10.41 1.53 10.83
N GLY A 48 -9.15 1.36 11.27
CA GLY A 48 -8.01 1.25 10.36
C GLY A 48 -8.14 0.06 9.40
N GLY A 49 -8.65 -1.07 9.90
CA GLY A 49 -8.89 -2.24 9.06
C GLY A 49 -10.02 -2.03 8.05
N GLN A 50 -11.08 -1.29 8.41
CA GLN A 50 -12.14 -0.93 7.47
C GLN A 50 -11.62 0.03 6.38
N LEU A 51 -10.78 1.01 6.76
CA LEU A 51 -10.15 1.92 5.81
C LEU A 51 -9.28 1.16 4.80
N VAL A 52 -8.44 0.22 5.25
CA VAL A 52 -7.61 -0.61 4.37
C VAL A 52 -8.49 -1.42 3.42
N LYS A 53 -9.45 -2.19 3.94
CA LYS A 53 -10.34 -3.03 3.11
C LYS A 53 -11.08 -2.20 2.05
N LYS A 54 -11.69 -1.08 2.44
CA LYS A 54 -12.39 -0.19 1.51
C LYS A 54 -11.44 0.45 0.48
N GLY A 55 -10.21 0.76 0.89
CA GLY A 55 -9.20 1.32 -0.01
C GLY A 55 -8.82 0.33 -1.11
N LEU A 56 -8.58 -0.92 -0.74
CA LEU A 56 -8.27 -2.00 -1.68
C LEU A 56 -9.46 -2.30 -2.61
N GLU A 57 -10.68 -2.36 -2.08
CA GLU A 57 -11.91 -2.52 -2.88
C GLU A 57 -12.03 -1.41 -3.95
N LEU A 58 -11.80 -0.16 -3.56
CA LEU A 58 -11.86 0.98 -4.48
C LEU A 58 -10.74 0.91 -5.53
N ALA A 59 -9.51 0.62 -5.12
CA ALA A 59 -8.37 0.47 -6.03
C ALA A 59 -8.62 -0.60 -7.09
N LYS A 60 -9.16 -1.76 -6.69
CA LYS A 60 -9.55 -2.84 -7.60
C LYS A 60 -10.63 -2.38 -8.58
N ARG A 61 -11.65 -1.66 -8.10
CA ARG A 61 -12.71 -1.11 -8.95
C ARG A 61 -12.18 -0.11 -9.98
N LEU A 62 -11.14 0.64 -9.62
CA LEU A 62 -10.41 1.57 -10.49
C LEU A 62 -9.36 0.87 -11.38
N LYS A 63 -9.36 -0.47 -11.44
CA LYS A 63 -8.50 -1.29 -12.32
C LYS A 63 -7.01 -1.26 -12.00
N PHE A 64 -6.63 -0.83 -10.80
CA PHE A 64 -5.27 -1.08 -10.32
C PHE A 64 -5.08 -2.57 -10.01
N LYS A 65 -3.87 -3.06 -10.25
CA LYS A 65 -3.55 -4.49 -10.10
C LYS A 65 -2.89 -4.82 -8.78
N SER A 66 -2.26 -3.85 -8.12
CA SER A 66 -1.51 -4.08 -6.90
C SER A 66 -1.42 -2.83 -6.02
N VAL A 67 -1.10 -3.07 -4.75
CA VAL A 67 -0.77 -2.03 -3.76
C VAL A 67 0.50 -2.46 -3.02
N VAL A 68 1.39 -1.51 -2.77
CA VAL A 68 2.61 -1.65 -1.98
C VAL A 68 2.47 -0.83 -0.70
N VAL A 69 3.03 -1.35 0.40
CA VAL A 69 3.05 -0.68 1.70
C VAL A 69 4.38 -0.92 2.40
N LEU A 70 4.93 0.13 3.01
CA LEU A 70 5.93 0.00 4.06
C LEU A 70 5.21 0.10 5.41
N GLY A 71 5.21 -0.96 6.20
CA GLY A 71 4.43 -0.99 7.42
C GLY A 71 4.67 -2.20 8.31
N HIS A 72 4.03 -2.21 9.47
CA HIS A 72 4.28 -3.21 10.51
C HIS A 72 3.98 -4.64 10.04
N GLU A 73 4.94 -5.55 10.23
CA GLU A 73 4.92 -6.94 9.75
C GLU A 73 3.67 -7.73 10.16
N HIS A 74 3.10 -7.46 11.33
CA HIS A 74 1.89 -8.15 11.81
C HIS A 74 0.56 -7.46 11.49
N TYR A 75 0.57 -6.24 10.94
CA TYR A 75 -0.67 -5.48 10.72
C TYR A 75 -1.24 -5.75 9.33
N TYR A 76 -0.44 -5.53 8.28
CA TYR A 76 -0.91 -5.60 6.89
C TYR A 76 -1.19 -7.02 6.38
N PRO A 77 -0.52 -8.09 6.85
CA PRO A 77 -0.87 -9.45 6.43
C PRO A 77 -2.28 -9.88 6.77
N LYS A 78 -2.92 -9.25 7.77
CA LYS A 78 -4.35 -9.46 8.10
C LYS A 78 -5.30 -9.11 6.95
N PHE A 79 -4.83 -8.38 5.93
CA PHE A 79 -5.59 -7.99 4.75
C PHE A 79 -5.14 -8.71 3.47
N GLY A 80 -4.17 -9.64 3.57
CA GLY A 80 -3.62 -10.37 2.43
C GLY A 80 -2.35 -9.76 1.82
N PHE A 81 -1.72 -8.79 2.47
CA PHE A 81 -0.39 -8.34 2.07
C PHE A 81 0.66 -9.40 2.39
N GLU A 82 1.63 -9.55 1.50
CA GLU A 82 2.78 -10.44 1.64
C GLU A 82 4.08 -9.67 1.42
N PRO A 83 5.23 -10.14 1.96
CA PRO A 83 6.52 -9.55 1.66
C PRO A 83 6.73 -9.36 0.15
N ALA A 84 7.07 -8.13 -0.27
CA ALA A 84 7.12 -7.76 -1.69
C ALA A 84 8.23 -8.50 -2.46
N ASN A 85 9.25 -9.00 -1.75
CA ASN A 85 10.32 -9.82 -2.31
C ASN A 85 9.81 -11.13 -2.95
N LYS A 86 8.60 -11.60 -2.61
CA LYS A 86 7.92 -12.72 -3.29
C LYS A 86 7.82 -12.49 -4.81
N TRP A 87 7.71 -11.23 -5.25
CA TRP A 87 7.66 -10.83 -6.65
C TRP A 87 8.94 -10.14 -7.13
N ASN A 88 10.04 -10.23 -6.38
CA ASN A 88 11.27 -9.46 -6.62
C ASN A 88 11.03 -7.93 -6.68
N ILE A 89 10.03 -7.43 -5.95
CA ILE A 89 9.77 -5.99 -5.81
C ILE A 89 10.52 -5.47 -4.58
N LYS A 90 11.25 -4.37 -4.76
CA LYS A 90 12.16 -3.80 -3.75
C LYS A 90 11.79 -2.36 -3.41
N ALA A 91 12.04 -1.97 -2.16
CA ALA A 91 12.00 -0.58 -1.76
C ALA A 91 13.20 0.18 -2.38
N PRO A 92 13.08 1.50 -2.64
CA PRO A 92 14.19 2.31 -3.12
C PRO A 92 15.20 2.69 -2.03
N PHE A 93 15.05 2.17 -0.82
CA PHE A 93 15.86 2.46 0.36
C PHE A 93 16.01 1.19 1.23
N ASP A 94 16.97 1.19 2.14
CA ASP A 94 17.23 0.06 3.01
C ASP A 94 16.13 -0.09 4.07
N VAL A 95 15.36 -1.18 3.96
CA VAL A 95 14.37 -1.59 4.94
C VAL A 95 14.36 -3.11 5.08
N PRO A 96 14.07 -3.65 6.29
CA PRO A 96 13.84 -5.06 6.46
C PRO A 96 12.70 -5.56 5.55
N SER A 97 12.92 -6.71 4.90
CA SER A 97 12.00 -7.23 3.87
C SER A 97 10.61 -7.58 4.40
N ASN A 98 10.49 -7.87 5.69
CA ASN A 98 9.22 -8.14 6.39
C ASN A 98 8.34 -6.88 6.58
N PHE A 99 8.90 -5.67 6.46
CA PHE A 99 8.13 -4.43 6.54
C PHE A 99 7.68 -3.90 5.18
N PHE A 100 8.34 -4.31 4.09
CA PHE A 100 7.98 -3.90 2.74
C PHE A 100 7.14 -4.96 2.05
N MET A 101 5.86 -4.68 1.90
CA MET A 101 4.85 -5.67 1.49
C MET A 101 4.08 -5.21 0.26
N ALA A 102 3.51 -6.17 -0.46
CA ALA A 102 2.62 -5.94 -1.59
C ALA A 102 1.39 -6.86 -1.53
N ILE A 103 0.32 -6.47 -2.21
CA ILE A 103 -0.87 -7.28 -2.41
C ILE A 103 -1.32 -7.20 -3.87
N GLU A 104 -1.74 -8.33 -4.43
CA GLU A 104 -2.45 -8.38 -5.70
C GLU A 104 -3.94 -8.08 -5.50
N LEU A 105 -4.50 -7.15 -6.29
CA LEU A 105 -5.93 -6.80 -6.26
C LEU A 105 -6.78 -7.72 -7.13
N GLU A 106 -6.15 -8.41 -8.06
CA GLU A 106 -6.71 -9.44 -8.93
C GLU A 106 -5.74 -10.60 -9.05
N LYS A 107 -6.24 -11.77 -9.45
CA LYS A 107 -5.41 -12.96 -9.63
C LYS A 107 -4.29 -12.65 -10.64
N ASP A 108 -3.06 -12.98 -10.27
CA ASP A 108 -1.86 -12.79 -11.11
C ASP A 108 -1.59 -11.30 -11.44
N GLY A 109 -2.09 -10.36 -10.63
CA GLY A 109 -1.95 -8.92 -10.85
C GLY A 109 -0.50 -8.41 -10.85
N LEU A 110 0.42 -9.14 -10.20
CA LEU A 110 1.87 -8.87 -10.19
C LEU A 110 2.66 -9.89 -11.03
N LYS A 111 1.99 -10.69 -11.87
CA LYS A 111 2.68 -11.60 -12.77
C LYS A 111 3.59 -10.83 -13.72
N ASN A 112 4.86 -11.23 -13.76
CA ASN A 112 5.92 -10.58 -14.54
C ASN A 112 6.20 -9.11 -14.14
N VAL A 113 5.77 -8.69 -12.94
CA VAL A 113 6.11 -7.37 -12.38
C VAL A 113 7.19 -7.57 -11.34
N ALA A 114 8.35 -6.96 -11.56
CA ALA A 114 9.50 -6.98 -10.65
C ALA A 114 10.29 -5.67 -10.76
N GLY A 115 11.14 -5.39 -9.77
CA GLY A 115 12.02 -4.23 -9.81
C GLY A 115 11.92 -3.34 -8.57
N THR A 116 12.36 -2.09 -8.71
CA THR A 116 12.41 -1.14 -7.59
C THR A 116 11.24 -0.17 -7.65
N VAL A 117 10.57 0.06 -6.52
CA VAL A 117 9.50 1.04 -6.42
C VAL A 117 10.06 2.46 -6.54
N ILE A 118 9.39 3.27 -7.35
CA ILE A 118 9.60 4.70 -7.49
C ILE A 118 8.36 5.40 -6.92
N TYR A 119 8.55 6.08 -5.79
CA TYR A 119 7.53 6.94 -5.22
C TYR A 119 7.52 8.30 -5.94
N PRO A 120 6.38 9.02 -5.94
CA PRO A 120 6.35 10.42 -6.35
C PRO A 120 7.33 11.26 -5.54
N LYS A 121 7.84 12.34 -6.13
CA LYS A 121 8.78 13.26 -5.47
C LYS A 121 8.27 13.81 -4.13
N GLU A 122 6.96 13.88 -3.94
CA GLU A 122 6.32 14.35 -2.70
C GLU A 122 6.59 13.41 -1.50
N PHE A 123 7.08 12.19 -1.75
CA PHE A 123 7.51 11.23 -0.74
C PHE A 123 9.01 11.30 -0.47
N GLU A 124 9.77 12.04 -1.27
CA GLU A 124 11.16 12.36 -0.94
C GLU A 124 11.13 13.32 0.25
N MET A 125 11.73 12.91 1.37
CA MET A 125 11.98 13.82 2.47
C MET A 125 13.02 14.84 2.00
N VAL A 126 12.70 16.12 2.18
CA VAL A 126 13.68 17.22 2.18
C VAL A 126 14.81 16.94 3.16
#